data_AF-A0A0L8H216-F1
#
_entry.id   AF-A0A0L8H216-F1
#
_cell.length_a   1.000
_cell.length_b   1.000
_cell.length_c   1.000
_cell.angle_alpha   90.00
_cell.angle_beta   90.00
_cell.angle_gamma   90.00
#
_symmetry.space_group_name_H-M   'P 1'
#
loop_
_entity.id
_entity.type
_entity.pdbx_description
1 polymer ?
#
loop_
_entity_poly.entity_id
_entity_poly.type
_entity_poly.pdbx_seq_one_letter_code
_entity_poly.pdbx_strand_id
1 'polypeptide(L)'
;MLSFCYAHLTFRMFLVCIFMDFCSCGKPLRNEDEMSMHAARTKHTNFAACEDKVKPLDEATKKEQLQRVQDLLVQKRLENEERDRKEQVLKEKKRRSEGKEISKLREYKEDFDRKKLMEDLKRDRLQKKLARDQVLDNIRKDREAMQENDKRRQGGSLSANSTATVKLESPTEHTQNVADRDYSECKLLIRLPTGESLKKEFKAKESLAAVRVYVMTKWSKDDNSVPKLSTAFPRKVYTNDDMAMSLLQLGLVPSAVLNVS
;
A
#
# COMPACT_ATOMS: atom_id res chain seq x y z
N MET A 1 63.41 3.97 -15.96
CA MET A 1 64.46 3.34 -16.78
C MET A 1 65.63 2.98 -15.88
N LEU A 2 65.79 1.71 -15.55
CA LEU A 2 67.08 1.07 -15.25
C LEU A 2 66.84 -0.45 -15.35
N SER A 3 67.20 -0.98 -16.52
CA SER A 3 67.25 -2.41 -16.86
C SER A 3 68.52 -3.05 -16.29
N PHE A 4 68.45 -4.37 -16.10
CA PHE A 4 69.39 -5.47 -16.43
C PHE A 4 69.32 -6.54 -15.31
N CYS A 5 68.59 -7.65 -15.45
CA CYS A 5 68.76 -8.86 -16.27
C CYS A 5 69.67 -9.93 -15.64
N TYR A 6 69.32 -11.22 -15.87
CA TYR A 6 69.95 -12.52 -15.47
C TYR A 6 69.65 -13.03 -14.04
N ALA A 7 69.31 -14.31 -13.79
CA ALA A 7 69.49 -15.53 -14.57
C ALA A 7 68.47 -16.64 -14.19
N HIS A 8 68.18 -17.48 -15.17
CA HIS A 8 67.65 -18.85 -15.09
C HIS A 8 68.19 -19.67 -13.90
N LEU A 9 67.33 -20.47 -13.24
CA LEU A 9 67.52 -21.93 -13.21
C LEU A 9 66.25 -22.67 -12.80
N THR A 10 65.65 -23.35 -13.76
CA THR A 10 64.70 -24.44 -13.58
C THR A 10 65.44 -25.66 -13.03
N PHE A 11 65.02 -26.21 -11.88
CA PHE A 11 65.29 -27.62 -11.57
C PHE A 11 64.13 -28.26 -10.80
N ARG A 12 63.71 -29.38 -11.36
CA ARG A 12 62.55 -30.20 -11.03
C ARG A 12 62.97 -31.24 -10.00
N MET A 13 62.32 -31.30 -8.84
CA MET A 13 62.21 -32.56 -8.08
C MET A 13 60.91 -32.60 -7.28
N PHE A 14 60.05 -33.53 -7.69
CA PHE A 14 59.03 -34.14 -6.87
C PHE A 14 59.68 -34.69 -5.60
N LEU A 15 59.44 -34.06 -4.45
CA LEU A 15 59.67 -34.68 -3.14
C LEU A 15 58.51 -34.29 -2.23
N VAL A 16 57.77 -35.30 -1.80
CA VAL A 16 56.64 -35.20 -0.87
C VAL A 16 57.20 -34.75 0.48
N CYS A 17 57.15 -33.44 0.76
CA CYS A 17 57.41 -32.89 2.09
C CYS A 17 56.09 -32.41 2.70
N ILE A 18 55.48 -33.27 3.51
CA ILE A 18 54.34 -32.93 4.37
C ILE A 18 54.93 -32.21 5.59
N PHE A 19 54.84 -30.88 5.59
CA PHE A 19 55.24 -30.00 6.69
C PHE A 19 54.22 -30.10 7.84
N MET A 20 54.68 -30.36 9.05
CA MET A 20 53.83 -30.47 10.24
C MET A 20 54.47 -29.74 11.42
N ASP A 21 53.85 -28.64 11.84
CA ASP A 21 54.42 -27.60 12.72
C ASP A 21 54.00 -27.73 14.19
N PHE A 22 54.88 -27.27 15.09
CA PHE A 22 54.66 -27.19 16.53
C PHE A 22 54.90 -25.74 17.00
N CYS A 23 53.86 -25.05 17.45
CA CYS A 23 53.98 -23.75 18.13
C CYS A 23 53.07 -23.70 19.35
N SER A 24 53.62 -23.23 20.48
CA SER A 24 53.08 -22.82 21.81
C SER A 24 51.93 -23.59 22.49
N CYS A 25 51.10 -24.29 21.72
CA CYS A 25 49.90 -25.05 22.09
C CYS A 25 50.13 -26.56 22.12
N GLY A 26 51.30 -27.01 21.67
CA GLY A 26 51.70 -28.42 21.63
C GLY A 26 50.85 -29.34 20.72
N LYS A 27 50.05 -28.77 19.81
CA LYS A 27 49.21 -29.53 18.88
C LYS A 27 49.90 -29.61 17.50
N PRO A 28 50.21 -30.81 17.00
CA PRO A 28 50.76 -30.97 15.66
C PRO A 28 49.67 -30.67 14.62
N LEU A 29 49.95 -29.77 13.67
CA LEU A 29 49.05 -29.40 12.58
C LEU A 29 49.49 -30.10 11.29
N ARG A 30 48.59 -30.85 10.63
CA ARG A 30 48.96 -31.76 9.53
C ARG A 30 49.02 -31.11 8.15
N ASN A 31 48.18 -30.09 7.92
CA ASN A 31 47.98 -29.47 6.61
C ASN A 31 47.79 -27.94 6.75
N GLU A 32 48.02 -27.21 5.65
CA GLU A 32 47.83 -25.74 5.58
C GLU A 32 46.41 -25.31 5.94
N ASP A 33 45.38 -26.07 5.56
CA ASP A 33 43.98 -25.80 5.94
C ASP A 33 43.74 -25.92 7.45
N GLU A 34 44.36 -26.90 8.11
CA GLU A 34 44.30 -27.04 9.57
C GLU A 34 45.05 -25.90 10.25
N MET A 35 46.12 -25.42 9.63
CA MET A 35 46.90 -24.27 10.09
C MET A 35 46.09 -22.97 9.99
N SER A 36 45.39 -22.76 8.88
CA SER A 36 44.48 -21.63 8.66
C SER A 36 43.30 -21.65 9.65
N MET A 37 42.67 -22.80 9.83
CA MET A 37 41.59 -22.96 10.82
C MET A 37 42.07 -22.82 12.27
N HIS A 38 43.29 -23.28 12.57
CA HIS A 38 43.89 -23.11 13.89
C HIS A 38 44.22 -21.65 14.15
N ALA A 39 44.88 -20.96 13.22
CA ALA A 39 45.15 -19.53 13.29
C ALA A 39 43.87 -18.71 13.46
N ALA A 40 42.79 -19.05 12.76
CA ALA A 40 41.49 -18.40 12.90
C ALA A 40 40.84 -18.62 14.29
N ARG A 41 41.04 -19.80 14.89
CA ARG A 41 40.46 -20.15 16.20
C ARG A 41 41.31 -19.72 17.39
N THR A 42 42.63 -19.82 17.32
CA THR A 42 43.57 -19.57 18.44
C THR A 42 44.36 -18.28 18.29
N LYS A 43 44.27 -17.59 17.15
CA LYS A 43 44.95 -16.31 16.83
C LYS A 43 46.49 -16.38 16.89
N HIS A 44 47.06 -17.57 16.81
CA HIS A 44 48.51 -17.75 16.73
C HIS A 44 48.98 -17.74 15.28
N THR A 45 50.07 -17.02 15.00
CA THR A 45 50.58 -16.77 13.64
C THR A 45 52.03 -17.21 13.41
N ASN A 46 52.71 -17.69 14.46
CA ASN A 46 54.11 -18.14 14.38
C ASN A 46 54.13 -19.67 14.30
N PHE A 47 54.76 -20.26 13.29
CA PHE A 47 54.85 -21.72 13.11
C PHE A 47 56.33 -22.11 13.02
N ALA A 48 56.78 -23.03 13.87
CA ALA A 48 58.16 -23.52 13.90
C ALA A 48 58.21 -24.98 13.46
N ALA A 49 59.10 -25.29 12.52
CA ALA A 49 59.26 -26.61 11.94
C ALA A 49 59.97 -27.55 12.93
N CYS A 50 59.30 -28.64 13.32
CA CYS A 50 59.84 -29.68 14.19
C CYS A 50 59.87 -31.02 13.44
N GLU A 51 61.05 -31.62 13.29
CA GLU A 51 61.28 -32.85 12.54
C GLU A 51 61.05 -34.11 13.40
N ASP A 52 59.80 -34.41 13.74
CA ASP A 52 59.47 -35.71 14.34
C ASP A 52 58.68 -36.59 13.36
N LYS A 53 59.32 -37.68 12.94
CA LYS A 53 58.80 -38.66 11.98
C LYS A 53 57.53 -39.32 12.55
N VAL A 54 56.37 -38.89 12.08
CA VAL A 54 55.09 -39.54 12.38
C VAL A 54 55.15 -40.99 11.89
N LYS A 55 54.98 -41.94 12.81
CA LYS A 55 54.90 -43.37 12.47
C LYS A 55 53.77 -43.59 11.46
N PRO A 56 54.02 -44.23 10.31
CA PRO A 56 52.97 -44.53 9.36
C PRO A 56 51.92 -45.42 10.05
N LEU A 57 50.68 -44.95 10.14
CA LEU A 57 49.56 -45.75 10.68
C LEU A 57 49.48 -47.10 9.94
N ASP A 58 49.32 -48.18 10.71
CA ASP A 58 49.15 -49.54 10.18
C ASP A 58 47.98 -49.61 9.21
N GLU A 59 48.15 -50.37 8.13
CA GLU A 59 47.16 -50.49 7.04
C GLU A 59 45.79 -50.97 7.52
N ALA A 60 45.73 -51.75 8.60
CA ALA A 60 44.50 -52.22 9.22
C ALA A 60 43.69 -51.06 9.85
N THR A 61 44.37 -50.16 10.58
CA THR A 61 43.71 -49.02 11.26
C THR A 61 43.18 -47.99 10.27
N LYS A 62 43.87 -47.78 9.15
CA LYS A 62 43.40 -46.92 8.04
C LYS A 62 42.14 -47.48 7.38
N LYS A 63 42.08 -48.79 7.17
CA LYS A 63 40.89 -49.46 6.59
C LYS A 63 39.67 -49.34 7.49
N GLU A 64 39.83 -49.52 8.81
CA GLU A 64 38.73 -49.35 9.77
C GLU A 64 38.23 -47.89 9.82
N GLN A 65 39.16 -46.92 9.80
CA GLN A 65 38.79 -45.50 9.75
C GLN A 65 38.03 -45.14 8.46
N LEU A 66 38.45 -45.70 7.31
CA LEU A 66 37.73 -45.51 6.04
C LEU A 66 36.34 -46.13 6.06
N GLN A 67 36.17 -47.32 6.64
CA GLN A 67 34.86 -47.96 6.80
C GLN A 67 33.94 -47.12 7.69
N ARG A 68 34.43 -46.67 8.85
CA ARG A 68 33.67 -45.79 9.75
C ARG A 68 33.22 -44.50 9.06
N VAL A 69 34.09 -43.88 8.26
CA VAL A 69 33.74 -42.67 7.50
C VAL A 69 32.69 -42.97 6.43
N GLN A 70 32.80 -44.10 5.72
CA GLN A 70 31.80 -44.52 4.74
C GLN A 70 30.43 -44.76 5.40
N ASP A 71 30.39 -45.45 6.53
CA ASP A 71 29.16 -45.72 7.28
C ASP A 71 28.49 -44.43 7.75
N LEU A 72 29.27 -43.47 8.27
CA LEU A 72 28.79 -42.15 8.67
C LEU A 72 28.22 -41.35 7.48
N LEU A 73 28.86 -41.43 6.31
CA LEU A 73 28.36 -40.77 5.11
C LEU A 73 27.03 -41.37 4.64
N VAL A 74 26.88 -42.69 4.71
CA VAL A 74 25.62 -43.38 4.38
C VAL A 74 24.53 -43.01 5.37
N GLN A 75 24.81 -43.05 6.68
CA GLN A 75 23.87 -42.62 7.72
C GLN A 75 23.40 -41.17 7.52
N LYS A 76 24.35 -40.26 7.26
CA LYS A 76 24.05 -38.85 7.03
C LYS A 76 23.24 -38.60 5.75
N ARG A 77 23.44 -39.41 4.70
CA ARG A 77 22.62 -39.35 3.48
C ARG A 77 21.18 -39.75 3.76
N LEU A 78 20.97 -40.84 4.50
CA LEU A 78 19.63 -41.30 4.88
C LEU A 78 18.90 -40.29 5.77
N GLU A 79 19.59 -39.71 6.76
CA GLU A 79 19.02 -38.67 7.63
C GLU A 79 18.63 -37.41 6.83
N ASN A 80 19.52 -36.96 5.94
CA ASN A 80 19.22 -35.81 5.08
C ASN A 80 18.01 -36.09 4.17
N GLU A 81 17.93 -37.28 3.56
CA GLU A 81 16.79 -37.65 2.71
C GLU A 81 15.48 -37.69 3.51
N GLU A 82 15.49 -38.21 4.74
CA GLU A 82 14.30 -38.21 5.60
C GLU A 82 13.89 -36.78 6.00
N ARG A 83 14.85 -35.92 6.32
CA ARG A 83 14.60 -34.50 6.61
C ARG A 83 14.00 -33.78 5.40
N ASP A 84 14.57 -33.97 4.23
CA ASP A 84 14.11 -33.32 3.00
C ASP A 84 12.69 -33.79 2.63
N ARG A 85 12.38 -35.09 2.80
CA ARG A 85 11.01 -35.62 2.66
C ARG A 85 10.04 -34.94 3.63
N LYS A 86 10.41 -34.82 4.91
CA LYS A 86 9.57 -34.15 5.93
C LYS A 86 9.37 -32.66 5.58
N GLU A 87 10.40 -31.97 5.15
CA GLU A 87 10.33 -30.56 4.76
C GLU A 87 9.41 -30.36 3.55
N GLN A 88 9.48 -31.23 2.54
CA GLN A 88 8.58 -31.19 1.39
C GLN A 88 7.11 -31.39 1.80
N VAL A 89 6.84 -32.34 2.69
CA VAL A 89 5.49 -32.58 3.22
C VAL A 89 4.98 -31.37 4.01
N LEU A 90 5.82 -30.77 4.86
CA LEU A 90 5.46 -29.58 5.63
C LEU A 90 5.20 -28.38 4.72
N LYS A 91 6.02 -28.19 3.68
CA LYS A 91 5.88 -27.12 2.70
C LYS A 91 4.57 -27.25 1.92
N GLU A 92 4.23 -28.46 1.46
CA GLU A 92 2.95 -28.69 0.79
C GLU A 92 1.76 -28.54 1.73
N LYS A 93 1.87 -28.99 3.00
CA LYS A 93 0.84 -28.77 4.01
C LYS A 93 0.63 -27.29 4.29
N LYS A 94 1.71 -26.51 4.40
CA LYS A 94 1.69 -25.05 4.60
C LYS A 94 1.03 -24.35 3.40
N ARG A 95 1.39 -24.70 2.18
CA ARG A 95 0.76 -24.16 0.96
C ARG A 95 -0.76 -24.38 0.97
N ARG A 96 -1.21 -25.59 1.36
CA ARG A 96 -2.63 -25.92 1.46
C ARG A 96 -3.32 -25.19 2.61
N SER A 97 -2.68 -25.05 3.77
CA SER A 97 -3.26 -24.35 4.91
C SER A 97 -3.38 -22.86 4.64
N GLU A 98 -2.35 -22.22 4.09
CA GLU A 98 -2.36 -20.80 3.71
C GLU A 98 -3.47 -20.51 2.70
N GLY A 99 -3.63 -21.35 1.67
CA GLY A 99 -4.73 -21.21 0.71
C GLY A 99 -6.11 -21.26 1.40
N LYS A 100 -6.30 -22.20 2.33
CA LYS A 100 -7.54 -22.30 3.12
C LYS A 100 -7.74 -21.11 4.05
N GLU A 101 -6.70 -20.62 4.69
CA GLU A 101 -6.75 -19.46 5.59
C GLU A 101 -7.11 -18.18 4.84
N ILE A 102 -6.54 -17.97 3.64
CA ILE A 102 -6.89 -16.84 2.77
C ILE A 102 -8.37 -16.90 2.38
N SER A 103 -8.87 -18.08 1.97
CA SER A 103 -10.29 -18.25 1.65
C SER A 103 -11.19 -17.96 2.85
N LYS A 104 -10.85 -18.49 4.04
CA LYS A 104 -11.61 -18.25 5.28
C LYS A 104 -11.60 -16.78 5.70
N LEU A 105 -10.47 -16.10 5.57
CA LEU A 105 -10.35 -14.69 5.93
C LEU A 105 -11.20 -13.83 4.99
N ARG A 106 -11.25 -14.18 3.70
CA ARG A 106 -12.12 -13.51 2.72
C ARG A 106 -13.60 -13.70 3.04
N GLU A 107 -14.02 -14.93 3.32
CA GLU A 107 -15.40 -15.25 3.72
C GLU A 107 -15.80 -14.49 4.99
N TYR A 108 -14.95 -14.51 6.03
CA TYR A 108 -15.18 -13.77 7.26
C TYR A 108 -15.36 -12.26 7.03
N LYS A 109 -14.54 -11.67 6.14
CA LYS A 109 -14.65 -10.26 5.78
C LYS A 109 -15.96 -9.96 5.06
N GLU A 110 -16.32 -10.78 4.06
CA GLU A 110 -17.57 -10.63 3.31
C GLU A 110 -18.80 -10.77 4.22
N ASP A 111 -18.78 -11.70 5.18
CA ASP A 111 -19.85 -11.87 6.17
C ASP A 111 -19.94 -10.72 7.16
N PHE A 112 -18.80 -10.22 7.63
CA PHE A 112 -18.74 -9.05 8.50
C PHE A 112 -19.32 -7.81 7.81
N ASP A 113 -18.92 -7.53 6.57
CA ASP A 113 -19.40 -6.40 5.79
C ASP A 113 -20.91 -6.52 5.51
N ARG A 114 -21.39 -7.73 5.18
CA ARG A 114 -22.82 -8.01 4.99
C ARG A 114 -23.62 -7.80 6.26
N LYS A 115 -23.12 -8.28 7.41
CA LYS A 115 -23.77 -8.11 8.71
C LYS A 115 -23.87 -6.63 9.08
N LYS A 116 -22.79 -5.87 8.88
CA LYS A 116 -22.75 -4.43 9.13
C LYS A 116 -23.76 -3.69 8.24
N LEU A 117 -23.79 -3.98 6.94
CA LEU A 117 -24.76 -3.37 6.03
C LEU A 117 -26.21 -3.65 6.45
N MET A 118 -26.50 -4.87 6.88
CA MET A 118 -27.85 -5.24 7.37
C MET A 118 -28.22 -4.51 8.66
N GLU A 119 -27.25 -4.28 9.56
CA GLU A 119 -27.45 -3.50 10.77
C GLU A 119 -27.72 -2.02 10.47
N ASP A 120 -26.92 -1.43 9.57
CA ASP A 120 -27.08 -0.04 9.14
C ASP A 120 -28.44 0.18 8.46
N LEU A 121 -28.85 -0.72 7.56
CA LEU A 121 -30.18 -0.66 6.94
C LEU A 121 -31.32 -0.76 7.97
N LYS A 122 -31.17 -1.60 9.00
CA LYS A 122 -32.15 -1.69 10.09
C LYS A 122 -32.19 -0.40 10.92
N ARG A 123 -31.03 0.17 11.23
CA ARG A 123 -30.90 1.44 11.95
C ARG A 123 -31.57 2.58 11.19
N ASP A 124 -31.25 2.73 9.91
CA ASP A 124 -31.82 3.75 9.03
C ASP A 124 -33.32 3.59 8.91
N ARG A 125 -33.81 2.34 8.79
CA ARG A 125 -35.25 2.07 8.73
C ARG A 125 -35.94 2.49 10.02
N LEU A 126 -35.34 2.25 11.19
CA LEU A 126 -35.89 2.66 12.48
C LEU A 126 -35.87 4.18 12.62
N GLN A 127 -34.77 4.84 12.28
CA GLN A 127 -34.66 6.30 12.34
C GLN A 127 -35.66 6.98 11.41
N LYS A 128 -35.83 6.48 10.18
CA LYS A 128 -36.83 7.00 9.23
C LYS A 128 -38.26 6.83 9.74
N LYS A 129 -38.56 5.71 10.41
CA LYS A 129 -39.87 5.50 11.06
C LYS A 129 -40.08 6.53 12.17
N LEU A 130 -39.12 6.67 13.09
CA LEU A 130 -39.21 7.62 14.19
C LEU A 130 -39.37 9.07 13.69
N ALA A 131 -38.60 9.48 12.68
CA ALA A 131 -38.72 10.80 12.08
C ALA A 131 -40.09 11.03 11.43
N ARG A 132 -40.62 10.02 10.72
CA ARG A 132 -41.96 10.08 10.14
C ARG A 132 -43.03 10.22 11.23
N ASP A 133 -42.93 9.44 12.30
CA ASP A 133 -43.89 9.47 13.40
C ASP A 133 -43.85 10.84 14.11
N GLN A 134 -42.65 11.41 14.32
CA GLN A 134 -42.49 12.77 14.85
C GLN A 134 -43.13 13.84 13.97
N VAL A 135 -42.96 13.76 12.65
CA VAL A 135 -43.59 14.70 11.70
C VAL A 135 -45.11 14.56 11.74
N LEU A 136 -45.63 13.34 11.77
CA LEU A 136 -47.08 13.10 11.88
C LEU A 136 -47.65 13.66 13.18
N ASP A 137 -46.94 13.49 14.30
CA ASP A 137 -47.32 14.06 15.59
C ASP A 137 -47.34 15.59 15.57
N ASN A 138 -46.35 16.22 14.94
CA ASN A 138 -46.28 17.67 14.80
C ASN A 138 -47.42 18.20 13.91
N ILE A 139 -47.71 17.53 12.79
CA ILE A 139 -48.84 17.89 11.91
C ILE A 139 -50.17 17.76 12.67
N ARG A 140 -50.34 16.71 13.47
CA ARG A 140 -51.55 16.53 14.28
C ARG A 140 -51.73 17.67 15.28
N LYS A 141 -50.68 18.00 16.05
CA LYS A 141 -50.71 19.11 17.01
C LYS A 141 -51.00 20.46 16.34
N ASP A 142 -50.37 20.72 15.20
CA ASP A 142 -50.59 21.95 14.43
C ASP A 142 -52.03 22.03 13.90
N ARG A 143 -52.56 20.92 13.39
CA ARG A 143 -53.94 20.83 12.93
C ARG A 143 -54.95 21.05 14.05
N GLU A 144 -54.72 20.48 15.23
CA GLU A 144 -55.55 20.70 16.42
C GLU A 144 -55.49 22.17 16.87
N ALA A 145 -54.30 22.78 16.87
CA ALA A 145 -54.12 24.19 17.22
C ALA A 145 -54.82 25.15 16.24
N MET A 146 -54.75 24.87 14.93
CA MET A 146 -55.48 25.63 13.91
C MET A 146 -57.00 25.53 14.12
N GLN A 147 -57.52 24.32 14.33
CA GLN A 147 -58.95 24.13 14.58
C GLN A 147 -59.44 24.88 15.83
N GLU A 148 -58.64 24.90 16.91
CA GLU A 148 -58.96 25.65 18.12
C GLU A 148 -58.92 27.17 17.88
N ASN A 149 -57.93 27.67 17.14
CA ASN A 149 -57.84 29.09 16.79
C ASN A 149 -59.00 29.53 15.88
N ASP A 150 -59.38 28.72 14.90
CA ASP A 150 -60.52 28.99 14.01
C ASP A 150 -61.84 29.03 14.78
N LYS A 151 -62.05 28.10 15.73
CA LYS A 151 -63.21 28.12 16.64
C LYS A 151 -63.24 29.39 17.49
N ARG A 152 -62.10 29.82 18.04
CA ARG A 152 -61.99 31.07 18.80
C ARG A 152 -62.30 32.30 17.95
N ARG A 153 -61.86 32.32 16.70
CA ARG A 153 -62.13 33.41 15.75
C ARG A 153 -63.60 33.47 15.30
N GLN A 154 -64.27 32.34 15.14
CA GLN A 154 -65.72 32.34 14.81
C GLN A 154 -66.61 32.77 15.99
N GLY A 155 -66.14 32.68 17.24
CA GLY A 155 -66.87 33.15 18.43
C GLY A 155 -66.68 34.64 18.78
N GLY A 156 -65.79 35.36 18.08
CA GLY A 156 -65.46 36.76 18.37
C GLY A 156 -65.55 37.64 17.12
N SER A 157 -66.54 38.53 17.10
CA SER A 157 -66.76 39.54 16.05
C SER A 157 -65.51 40.40 15.75
N LEU A 158 -65.20 40.51 14.45
CA LEU A 158 -64.47 41.55 13.71
C LEU A 158 -63.41 42.38 14.47
N SER A 159 -62.14 42.23 14.07
CA SER A 159 -61.24 43.39 13.97
C SER A 159 -60.14 43.16 12.93
N ALA A 160 -59.96 44.19 12.11
CA ALA A 160 -58.96 44.30 11.06
C ALA A 160 -57.56 44.65 11.60
N ASN A 161 -56.57 44.52 10.70
CA ASN A 161 -55.18 44.96 10.78
C ASN A 161 -54.24 44.23 11.74
N SER A 162 -53.25 43.55 11.15
CA SER A 162 -51.83 43.88 11.34
C SER A 162 -50.96 43.21 10.26
N THR A 163 -50.22 44.04 9.56
CA THR A 163 -49.04 43.70 8.75
C THR A 163 -48.03 42.89 9.55
N ALA A 164 -47.59 41.75 9.03
CA ALA A 164 -46.33 41.13 9.41
C ALA A 164 -45.74 40.41 8.19
N THR A 165 -44.68 41.00 7.66
CA THR A 165 -43.71 40.40 6.76
C THR A 165 -43.14 39.12 7.39
N VAL A 166 -43.51 37.96 6.83
CA VAL A 166 -42.80 36.70 7.05
C VAL A 166 -42.40 36.16 5.69
N LYS A 167 -41.09 36.17 5.47
CA LYS A 167 -40.37 35.61 4.34
C LYS A 167 -40.69 34.11 4.24
N LEU A 168 -41.48 33.76 3.24
CA LEU A 168 -41.77 32.39 2.86
C LEU A 168 -40.65 31.92 1.93
N GLU A 169 -39.83 30.99 2.42
CA GLU A 169 -38.91 30.22 1.59
C GLU A 169 -39.73 29.24 0.76
N SER A 170 -39.89 29.54 -0.53
CA SER A 170 -40.38 28.60 -1.53
C SER A 170 -39.20 27.83 -2.16
N PRO A 171 -39.42 26.57 -2.56
CA PRO A 171 -38.37 25.71 -3.10
C PRO A 171 -37.92 26.23 -4.47
N THR A 172 -36.62 26.40 -4.63
CA THR A 172 -36.03 26.93 -5.87
C THR A 172 -36.04 25.83 -6.94
N GLU A 173 -37.10 25.79 -7.74
CA GLU A 173 -37.01 25.34 -9.12
C GLU A 173 -36.08 26.31 -9.86
N HIS A 174 -34.95 25.80 -10.37
CA HIS A 174 -34.02 26.57 -11.17
C HIS A 174 -34.54 26.69 -12.60
N THR A 175 -35.30 27.74 -12.86
CA THR A 175 -35.52 28.25 -14.22
C THR A 175 -34.47 29.30 -14.54
N GLN A 176 -33.87 29.10 -15.71
CA GLN A 176 -32.75 29.84 -16.27
C GLN A 176 -33.02 31.35 -16.35
N ASN A 177 -32.05 32.16 -15.91
CA ASN A 177 -31.95 33.56 -16.31
C ASN A 177 -30.53 33.83 -16.80
N VAL A 178 -30.42 33.97 -18.11
CA VAL A 178 -29.22 34.36 -18.86
C VAL A 178 -29.23 35.89 -18.94
N ALA A 179 -28.60 36.55 -17.98
CA ALA A 179 -28.21 37.96 -18.06
C ALA A 179 -27.16 38.25 -16.97
N ASP A 180 -26.09 38.95 -17.36
CA ASP A 180 -24.87 39.25 -16.61
C ASP A 180 -25.05 39.36 -15.09
N ARG A 181 -24.74 38.27 -14.40
CA ARG A 181 -24.40 38.28 -12.98
C ARG A 181 -22.91 38.07 -12.90
N ASP A 182 -22.18 39.04 -12.37
CA ASP A 182 -20.76 38.90 -12.03
C ASP A 182 -20.64 37.86 -10.89
N TYR A 183 -20.57 36.58 -11.25
CA TYR A 183 -20.36 35.52 -10.27
C TYR A 183 -18.92 35.61 -9.76
N SER A 184 -18.76 35.78 -8.45
CA SER A 184 -17.44 35.77 -7.79
C SER A 184 -16.84 34.36 -7.68
N GLU A 185 -17.69 33.34 -7.79
CA GLU A 185 -17.39 31.94 -7.52
C GLU A 185 -17.76 31.05 -8.71
N CYS A 186 -17.02 29.97 -8.88
CA CYS A 186 -17.15 29.01 -9.97
C CYS A 186 -17.20 27.59 -9.40
N LYS A 187 -18.29 26.86 -9.68
CA LYS A 187 -18.46 25.48 -9.23
C LYS A 187 -18.05 24.51 -10.32
N LEU A 188 -16.94 23.81 -10.13
CA LEU A 188 -16.42 22.84 -11.10
C LEU A 188 -16.74 21.40 -10.67
N LEU A 189 -17.30 20.63 -11.60
CA LEU A 189 -17.41 19.18 -11.51
C LEU A 189 -16.35 18.55 -12.41
N ILE A 190 -15.38 17.88 -11.81
CA ILE A 190 -14.25 17.28 -12.51
C ILE A 190 -14.44 15.76 -12.56
N ARG A 191 -14.65 15.21 -13.75
CA ARG A 191 -14.83 13.77 -13.99
C ARG A 191 -13.50 13.13 -14.31
N LEU A 192 -13.14 12.13 -13.51
CA LEU A 192 -11.92 11.37 -13.68
C LEU A 192 -12.14 10.17 -14.60
N PRO A 193 -11.09 9.69 -15.30
CA PRO A 193 -11.20 8.51 -16.16
C PRO A 193 -11.43 7.23 -15.35
N THR A 194 -11.18 7.26 -14.03
CA THR A 194 -11.49 6.18 -13.08
C THR A 194 -12.99 6.08 -12.74
N GLY A 195 -13.81 7.04 -13.21
CA GLY A 195 -15.24 7.12 -12.90
C GLY A 195 -15.56 7.97 -11.66
N GLU A 196 -14.56 8.37 -10.87
CA GLU A 196 -14.74 9.29 -9.76
C GLU A 196 -15.06 10.72 -10.26
N SER A 197 -15.79 11.50 -9.46
CA SER A 197 -16.09 12.90 -9.78
C SER A 197 -15.78 13.82 -8.60
N LEU A 198 -14.86 14.76 -8.78
CA LEU A 198 -14.50 15.75 -7.77
C LEU A 198 -15.35 17.01 -7.96
N LYS A 199 -15.97 17.48 -6.89
CA LYS A 199 -16.71 18.75 -6.86
C LYS A 199 -15.91 19.76 -6.07
N LYS A 200 -15.57 20.89 -6.68
CA LYS A 200 -14.82 21.95 -6.00
C LYS A 200 -15.25 23.32 -6.47
N GLU A 201 -15.38 24.23 -5.51
CA GLU A 201 -15.66 25.64 -5.73
C GLU A 201 -14.34 26.40 -5.77
N PHE A 202 -14.18 27.21 -6.81
CA PHE A 202 -13.02 28.04 -7.12
C PHE A 202 -13.46 29.50 -7.27
N LYS A 203 -12.52 30.45 -7.21
CA LYS A 203 -12.86 31.87 -7.46
C LYS A 203 -12.93 32.14 -8.96
N ALA A 204 -13.78 33.06 -9.40
CA ALA A 204 -13.95 33.37 -10.83
C ALA A 204 -12.65 33.88 -11.50
N LYS A 205 -11.80 34.59 -10.74
CA LYS A 205 -10.50 35.10 -11.21
C LYS A 205 -9.34 34.11 -11.04
N GLU A 206 -9.61 32.89 -10.60
CA GLU A 206 -8.59 31.86 -10.40
C GLU A 206 -8.13 31.29 -11.76
N SER A 207 -6.88 30.86 -11.85
CA SER A 207 -6.32 30.29 -13.08
C SER A 207 -6.70 28.82 -13.25
N LEU A 208 -6.83 28.37 -14.50
CA LEU A 208 -7.10 26.95 -14.79
C LEU A 208 -5.96 26.03 -14.29
N ALA A 209 -4.73 26.55 -14.20
CA ALA A 209 -3.60 25.85 -13.59
C ALA A 209 -3.86 25.40 -12.13
N ALA A 210 -4.59 26.19 -11.33
CA ALA A 210 -4.91 25.83 -9.95
C ALA A 210 -5.82 24.59 -9.89
N VAL A 211 -6.78 24.51 -10.82
CA VAL A 211 -7.66 23.33 -10.98
C VAL A 211 -6.85 22.09 -11.32
N ARG A 212 -5.86 22.23 -12.21
CA ARG A 212 -4.94 21.13 -12.58
C ARG A 212 -4.14 20.62 -11.38
N VAL A 213 -3.58 21.51 -10.57
CA VAL A 213 -2.85 21.15 -9.34
C VAL A 213 -3.77 20.47 -8.34
N TYR A 214 -5.01 20.96 -8.19
CA TYR A 214 -6.02 20.32 -7.34
C TYR A 214 -6.32 18.89 -7.79
N VAL A 215 -6.47 18.67 -9.10
CA VAL A 215 -6.64 17.32 -9.66
C VAL A 215 -5.41 16.46 -9.36
N MET A 216 -4.20 16.95 -9.57
CA MET A 216 -2.97 16.18 -9.25
C MET A 216 -2.86 15.81 -7.77
N THR A 217 -3.36 16.67 -6.87
CA THR A 217 -3.33 16.44 -5.42
C THR A 217 -4.36 15.40 -4.98
N LYS A 218 -5.54 15.38 -5.61
CA LYS A 218 -6.64 14.47 -5.26
C LYS A 218 -6.61 13.16 -6.03
N TRP A 219 -6.10 13.20 -7.25
CA TRP A 219 -5.94 12.07 -8.14
C TRP A 219 -4.46 11.73 -8.26
N SER A 220 -3.95 11.03 -7.24
CA SER A 220 -2.61 10.45 -7.27
C SER A 220 -2.64 9.21 -8.17
N LYS A 221 -2.33 9.38 -9.45
CA LYS A 221 -1.87 8.27 -10.28
C LYS A 221 -0.40 7.99 -9.92
N ASP A 222 -0.03 6.72 -9.83
CA ASP A 222 1.38 6.29 -9.71
C ASP A 222 2.21 6.62 -10.97
N ASP A 223 1.53 7.02 -12.05
CA ASP A 223 2.13 7.41 -13.30
C ASP A 223 2.29 8.94 -13.31
N ASN A 224 3.53 9.41 -13.47
CA ASN A 224 3.95 10.82 -13.41
C ASN A 224 3.42 11.68 -14.59
N SER A 225 2.26 11.29 -15.14
CA SER A 225 1.61 11.89 -16.28
C SER A 225 0.76 13.07 -15.85
N VAL A 226 0.88 14.12 -16.63
CA VAL A 226 0.20 15.39 -16.43
C VAL A 226 -1.27 15.26 -16.84
N PRO A 227 -2.24 15.56 -15.95
CA PRO A 227 -3.66 15.46 -16.30
C PRO A 227 -4.03 16.47 -17.38
N LYS A 228 -4.70 16.01 -18.43
CA LYS A 228 -5.22 16.86 -19.51
C LYS A 228 -6.70 17.14 -19.25
N LEU A 229 -7.06 18.44 -19.26
CA LEU A 229 -8.42 18.90 -18.95
C LEU A 229 -9.17 19.22 -20.25
N SER A 230 -10.44 18.81 -20.32
CA SER A 230 -11.32 19.10 -21.47
C SER A 230 -12.77 19.31 -21.04
N THR A 231 -13.54 20.11 -21.76
CA THR A 231 -15.01 20.21 -21.60
C THR A 231 -15.72 19.22 -22.50
N ALA A 232 -16.93 18.80 -22.13
CA ALA A 232 -17.78 17.95 -22.97
C ALA A 232 -18.53 18.76 -24.04
N PHE A 233 -19.09 19.91 -23.66
CA PHE A 233 -19.90 20.75 -24.56
C PHE A 233 -19.72 22.24 -24.24
N PRO A 234 -19.37 23.08 -25.23
CA PRO A 234 -18.69 22.70 -26.47
C PRO A 234 -17.37 21.99 -26.14
N ARG A 235 -17.00 20.96 -26.91
CA ARG A 235 -15.78 20.17 -26.63
C ARG A 235 -14.54 21.03 -26.87
N LYS A 236 -13.94 21.55 -25.80
CA LYS A 236 -12.68 22.29 -25.82
C LYS A 236 -11.65 21.51 -25.02
N VAL A 237 -10.46 21.34 -25.58
CA VAL A 237 -9.31 20.73 -24.93
C VAL A 237 -8.37 21.85 -24.52
N TYR A 238 -8.05 21.96 -23.24
CA TYR A 238 -7.21 23.05 -22.74
C TYR A 238 -5.73 22.74 -22.93
N THR A 239 -5.01 23.66 -23.56
CA THR A 239 -3.54 23.59 -23.72
C THR A 239 -2.84 24.33 -22.59
N ASN A 240 -1.51 24.36 -22.58
CA ASN A 240 -0.75 25.09 -21.57
C ASN A 240 -1.04 26.61 -21.60
N ASP A 241 -1.36 27.18 -22.76
CA ASP A 241 -1.68 28.62 -22.86
C ASP A 241 -3.01 28.94 -22.15
N ASP A 242 -4.00 28.06 -22.26
CA ASP A 242 -5.28 28.19 -21.53
C ASP A 242 -5.08 28.05 -20.01
N MET A 243 -4.02 27.37 -19.55
CA MET A 243 -3.76 27.19 -18.10
C MET A 243 -3.45 28.52 -17.40
N ALA A 244 -2.90 29.49 -18.13
CA ALA A 244 -2.60 30.83 -17.61
C ALA A 244 -3.85 31.73 -17.57
N MET A 245 -4.93 31.38 -18.29
CA MET A 245 -6.17 32.14 -18.30
C MET A 245 -7.01 31.89 -17.05
N SER A 246 -7.82 32.89 -16.68
CA SER A 246 -8.77 32.77 -15.59
C SER A 246 -10.03 31.97 -15.97
N LEU A 247 -10.68 31.36 -14.99
CA LEU A 247 -11.93 30.62 -15.20
C LEU A 247 -13.04 31.49 -15.83
N LEU A 248 -13.05 32.80 -15.52
CA LEU A 248 -13.95 33.78 -16.13
C LEU A 248 -13.67 33.96 -17.64
N GLN A 249 -12.40 34.14 -18.02
CA GLN A 249 -12.00 34.29 -19.43
C GLN A 249 -12.31 33.04 -20.27
N LEU A 250 -12.27 31.87 -19.63
CA LEU A 250 -12.58 30.60 -20.28
C LEU A 250 -14.09 30.29 -20.32
N GLY A 251 -14.95 31.15 -19.76
CA GLY A 251 -16.40 30.96 -19.75
C GLY A 251 -16.85 29.77 -18.90
N LEU A 252 -16.08 29.40 -17.86
CA LEU A 252 -16.39 28.26 -16.98
C LEU A 252 -17.32 28.63 -15.81
N VAL A 253 -17.61 29.91 -15.66
CA VAL A 253 -18.44 30.52 -14.61
C VAL A 253 -19.90 30.58 -15.09
N PRO A 254 -20.92 30.31 -14.25
CA PRO A 254 -20.87 30.00 -12.80
C PRO A 254 -20.59 28.55 -12.46
N SER A 255 -20.83 27.63 -13.39
CA SER A 255 -20.56 26.20 -13.19
C SER A 255 -20.19 25.54 -14.50
N ALA A 256 -19.22 24.62 -14.43
CA ALA A 256 -18.78 23.86 -15.58
C ALA A 256 -18.37 22.43 -15.21
N VAL A 257 -18.40 21.57 -16.23
CA VAL A 257 -17.96 20.18 -16.13
C VAL A 257 -16.68 20.00 -16.92
N LEU A 258 -15.63 19.55 -16.24
CA LEU A 258 -14.34 19.22 -16.83
C LEU A 258 -14.13 17.71 -16.80
N ASN A 259 -13.67 17.14 -17.90
CA ASN A 259 -13.24 15.77 -18.02
C ASN A 259 -11.72 15.72 -18.01
N VAL A 260 -11.18 14.80 -17.21
CA VAL A 260 -9.75 14.51 -17.14
C VAL A 260 -9.46 13.30 -18.03
N SER A 261 -8.49 13.45 -18.93
CA SER A 261 -7.94 12.35 -19.75
C SER A 261 -6.48 12.13 -19.41
#